data_AF-A0A414UZG9-F1
#
_entry.id   AF-A0A414UZG9-F1
#
_cell.length_a   1.000
_cell.length_b   1.000
_cell.length_c   1.000
_cell.angle_alpha   90.00
_cell.angle_beta   90.00
_cell.angle_gamma   90.00
#
_symmetry.space_group_name_H-M   'P 1'
#
loop_
_entity.id
_entity.type
_entity.pdbx_description
1 polymer ?
#
loop_
_entity_poly.entity_id
_entity_poly.type
_entity_poly.pdbx_seq_one_letter_code
_entity_poly.pdbx_strand_id
1 'polypeptide(L)'
;MNVLEKILEEIEDHAIEFESFGMCDDYVSVGWAKDIIRSHMGDVPKCRECSRRKFYMQGYEDGKKNDGWIPVSEKLPEVGKMVKVTVHSSEWIGDYYSYWVPEEEKTYHPEERNVYDGYIDRVGMWKFYDEEGSFNACDKEFGTNKEIVYDVVTAWMPKEQIEPYKEE
;
A
#
# COMPACT_ATOMS: atom_id res chain seq x y z
N MET A 1 17.36 12.78 -33.43
CA MET A 1 16.21 12.58 -34.31
C MET A 1 15.13 11.83 -33.56
N ASN A 2 14.01 12.50 -33.28
CA ASN A 2 12.81 11.88 -32.74
C ASN A 2 12.25 10.85 -33.73
N VAL A 3 11.50 9.86 -33.25
CA VAL A 3 10.79 8.87 -34.09
C VAL A 3 9.90 9.57 -35.12
N LEU A 4 9.28 10.70 -34.76
CA LEU A 4 8.48 11.50 -35.70
C LEU A 4 9.30 12.11 -36.83
N GLU A 5 10.51 12.59 -36.55
CA GLU A 5 11.39 13.17 -37.58
C GLU A 5 11.87 12.08 -38.55
N LYS A 6 12.16 10.87 -38.06
CA LYS A 6 12.50 9.70 -38.88
C LYS A 6 11.35 9.28 -39.79
N ILE A 7 10.13 9.22 -39.26
CA ILE A 7 8.94 8.87 -40.05
C ILE A 7 8.72 9.89 -41.17
N LEU A 8 8.91 11.19 -40.90
CA LEU A 8 8.74 12.23 -41.90
C LEU A 8 9.80 12.11 -43.02
N GLU A 9 11.07 11.91 -42.65
CA GLU A 9 12.16 11.71 -43.61
C GLU A 9 11.92 10.47 -44.48
N GLU A 10 11.50 9.34 -43.90
CA GLU A 10 11.17 8.12 -44.67
C GLU A 10 9.97 8.32 -45.61
N ILE A 11 8.98 9.14 -45.24
CA ILE A 11 7.83 9.47 -46.08
C ILE A 11 8.28 10.35 -47.27
N GLU A 12 9.14 11.33 -47.02
CA GLU A 12 9.71 12.21 -48.05
C GLU A 12 10.56 11.42 -49.05
N ASP A 13 11.41 10.50 -48.58
CA ASP A 13 12.21 9.61 -49.44
C ASP A 13 11.37 8.70 -50.35
N HIS A 14 10.16 8.37 -49.91
CA HIS A 14 9.21 7.50 -50.60
C HIS A 14 8.19 8.28 -51.44
N ALA A 15 8.28 9.62 -51.44
CA ALA A 15 7.43 10.47 -52.24
C ALA A 15 7.87 10.47 -53.71
N ILE A 16 6.88 10.54 -54.60
CA ILE A 16 7.11 10.65 -56.04
C ILE A 16 6.54 12.00 -56.47
N GLU A 17 7.37 12.84 -57.06
CA GLU A 17 6.95 14.08 -57.70
C GLU A 17 6.08 13.76 -58.92
N PHE A 18 4.88 14.32 -58.98
CA PHE A 18 4.00 14.18 -60.13
C PHE A 18 3.38 15.53 -60.51
N GLU A 19 3.61 15.96 -61.76
CA GLU A 19 2.97 17.16 -62.30
C GLU A 19 1.56 16.86 -62.78
N SER A 20 0.57 17.51 -62.18
CA SER A 20 -0.83 17.45 -62.59
C SER A 20 -1.42 18.85 -62.64
N PHE A 21 -2.06 19.23 -63.75
CA PHE A 21 -2.68 20.55 -63.95
C PHE A 21 -1.78 21.78 -63.67
N GLY A 22 -0.46 21.66 -63.85
CA GLY A 22 0.48 22.77 -63.71
C GLY A 22 0.95 23.07 -62.28
N MET A 23 0.74 22.15 -61.33
CA MET A 23 1.38 22.14 -60.01
C MET A 23 2.22 20.85 -59.87
N CYS A 24 3.44 20.99 -59.32
CA CYS A 24 4.23 19.87 -58.83
C CYS A 24 3.84 19.63 -57.37
N ASP A 25 3.31 18.44 -57.08
CA ASP A 25 3.10 17.97 -55.71
C ASP A 25 3.76 16.60 -55.52
N ASP A 26 4.18 16.35 -54.28
CA ASP A 26 4.76 15.10 -53.82
C ASP A 26 3.66 14.11 -53.40
N TYR A 27 3.64 12.94 -54.02
CA TYR A 27 2.64 11.92 -53.74
C TYR A 27 3.27 10.70 -53.06
N VAL A 28 2.69 10.30 -51.93
CA VAL A 28 3.01 9.05 -51.24
C VAL A 28 1.77 8.17 -51.24
N SER A 29 1.93 6.91 -51.63
CA SER A 29 0.81 5.96 -51.60
C SER A 29 0.38 5.71 -50.15
N VAL A 30 -0.93 5.63 -49.92
CA VAL A 30 -1.49 5.32 -48.59
C VAL A 30 -0.98 3.97 -48.05
N GLY A 31 -0.65 3.03 -48.94
CA GLY A 31 -0.03 1.76 -48.56
C GLY A 31 1.35 1.96 -47.95
N TRP A 32 2.21 2.71 -48.64
CA TRP A 32 3.57 3.02 -48.18
C TRP A 32 3.57 3.82 -46.89
N ALA A 33 2.74 4.85 -46.78
CA ALA A 33 2.59 5.63 -45.54
C ALA A 33 2.17 4.75 -44.36
N LYS A 34 1.23 3.82 -44.57
CA LYS A 34 0.79 2.88 -43.51
C LYS A 34 1.90 1.92 -43.09
N ASP A 35 2.70 1.44 -44.03
CA ASP A 35 3.77 0.47 -43.72
C ASP A 35 4.93 1.14 -42.98
N ILE A 36 5.29 2.37 -43.36
CA ILE A 36 6.24 3.22 -42.61
C ILE A 36 5.71 3.49 -41.20
N ILE A 37 4.45 3.92 -41.04
CA ILE A 37 3.91 4.17 -39.69
C ILE A 37 3.92 2.89 -38.83
N ARG A 38 3.58 1.73 -39.42
CA ARG A 38 3.56 0.44 -38.71
C ARG A 38 4.94 -0.04 -38.29
N SER A 39 5.99 0.20 -39.09
CA SER A 39 7.36 -0.20 -38.73
C SER A 39 7.82 0.54 -37.46
N HIS A 40 7.43 1.80 -37.30
CA HIS A 40 7.78 2.65 -36.15
C HIS A 40 6.79 2.56 -34.97
N MET A 41 5.64 1.88 -35.11
CA MET A 41 4.66 1.73 -34.00
C MET A 41 5.24 0.99 -32.78
N GLY A 42 6.25 0.14 -32.97
CA GLY A 42 6.96 -0.55 -31.90
C GLY A 42 7.99 0.31 -31.18
N ASP A 43 8.40 1.43 -31.79
CA ASP A 43 9.45 2.33 -31.33
C ASP A 43 8.93 3.42 -30.40
N VAL A 44 7.74 3.24 -29.83
CA VAL A 44 7.27 4.03 -28.70
C VAL A 44 8.30 3.84 -27.57
N PRO A 45 8.97 4.91 -27.11
CA PRO A 45 9.92 4.80 -26.01
C PRO A 45 9.20 4.17 -24.83
N LYS A 46 9.59 2.93 -24.46
CA LYS A 46 9.13 2.35 -23.20
C LYS A 46 9.61 3.35 -22.15
N CYS A 47 8.67 4.05 -21.52
CA CYS A 47 8.85 5.04 -20.45
C CYS A 47 9.39 4.32 -19.20
N ARG A 48 10.48 3.58 -19.33
CA ARG A 48 11.19 2.87 -18.26
C ARG A 48 11.97 3.86 -17.42
N GLU A 49 12.38 4.99 -18.00
CA GLU A 49 13.22 5.97 -17.34
C GLU A 49 12.56 7.34 -17.11
N CYS A 50 11.31 7.52 -17.51
CA CYS A 50 10.65 8.81 -17.34
C CYS A 50 10.42 9.11 -15.85
N SER A 51 10.76 10.34 -15.46
CA SER A 51 10.72 10.81 -14.07
C SER A 51 9.38 10.56 -13.39
N ARG A 52 8.27 10.66 -14.16
CA ARG A 52 6.91 10.39 -13.66
C ARG A 52 6.72 8.93 -13.23
N ARG A 53 7.20 7.94 -14.00
CA ARG A 53 7.08 6.52 -13.63
C ARG A 53 7.99 6.16 -12.45
N LYS A 54 9.21 6.72 -12.41
CA LYS A 54 10.12 6.58 -11.27
C LYS A 54 9.48 7.12 -9.99
N PHE A 55 8.82 8.27 -10.05
CA PHE A 55 8.12 8.87 -8.91
C PHE A 55 6.95 8.00 -8.44
N TYR A 56 6.16 7.41 -9.36
CA TYR A 56 5.10 6.47 -8.99
C TYR A 56 5.63 5.19 -8.34
N MET A 57 6.73 4.62 -8.85
CA MET A 57 7.34 3.43 -8.24
C MET A 57 7.95 3.77 -6.87
N GLN A 58 8.60 4.92 -6.74
CA GLN A 58 9.13 5.40 -5.46
C GLN A 58 8.01 5.59 -4.44
N GLY A 59 6.92 6.27 -4.81
CA GLY A 59 5.76 6.44 -3.93
C GLY A 59 5.05 5.14 -3.57
N TYR A 60 5.02 4.16 -4.49
CA TYR A 60 4.49 2.82 -4.22
C TYR A 60 5.34 2.04 -3.20
N GLU A 61 6.67 2.10 -3.34
CA GLU A 61 7.61 1.48 -2.39
C GLU A 61 7.64 2.22 -1.04
N ASP A 62 7.56 3.56 -1.04
CA ASP A 62 7.46 4.36 0.17
C ASP A 62 6.15 4.11 0.91
N GLY A 63 5.03 3.94 0.20
CA GLY A 63 3.75 3.54 0.78
C GLY A 63 3.70 2.08 1.28
N LYS A 64 4.70 1.26 0.94
CA LYS A 64 4.87 -0.11 1.42
C LYS A 64 5.72 -0.22 2.68
N LYS A 65 6.38 0.87 3.10
CA LYS A 65 7.14 0.87 4.34
C LYS A 65 6.14 0.87 5.49
N ASN A 66 5.89 -0.29 6.08
CA ASN A 66 5.35 -0.36 7.42
C ASN A 66 6.37 0.35 8.32
N ASP A 67 6.00 1.45 8.98
CA ASP A 67 6.86 2.39 9.73
C ASP A 67 7.67 1.76 10.89
N GLY A 68 8.46 0.72 10.62
CA GLY A 68 9.09 -0.16 11.60
C GLY A 68 8.19 -1.28 12.14
N TRP A 69 6.91 -1.33 11.74
CA TRP A 69 5.96 -2.35 12.21
C TRP A 69 6.10 -3.67 11.46
N ILE A 70 6.27 -4.74 12.24
CA ILE A 70 6.43 -6.11 11.77
C ILE A 70 5.13 -6.88 12.09
N PRO A 71 4.39 -7.37 11.09
CA PRO A 71 3.21 -8.21 11.33
C PRO A 71 3.57 -9.46 12.14
N VAL A 72 2.70 -9.83 13.08
CA VAL A 72 2.88 -11.04 13.91
C VAL A 72 2.91 -12.32 13.05
N SER A 73 2.22 -12.31 11.91
CA SER A 73 2.21 -13.40 10.92
C SER A 73 3.53 -13.53 10.14
N GLU A 74 4.34 -12.47 10.06
CA GLU A 74 5.63 -12.49 9.38
C GLU A 74 6.74 -12.97 10.33
N LYS A 75 6.81 -12.38 11.53
CA LYS A 75 7.87 -12.68 12.49
C LYS A 75 7.42 -12.32 13.91
N LEU A 76 7.87 -13.11 14.89
CA LEU A 76 7.68 -12.83 16.32
C LEU A 76 8.95 -12.21 16.92
N PRO A 77 8.83 -11.35 17.96
CA PRO A 77 9.98 -10.87 18.71
C PRO A 77 10.57 -11.99 19.57
N GLU A 78 11.72 -11.73 20.18
CA GLU A 78 12.27 -12.61 21.21
C GLU A 78 11.31 -12.73 22.40
N VAL A 79 11.15 -13.96 22.90
CA VAL A 79 10.27 -14.25 24.02
C VAL A 79 10.66 -13.44 25.25
N GLY A 80 9.70 -12.74 25.84
CA GLY A 80 9.91 -11.87 27.00
C GLY A 80 10.56 -10.52 26.68
N LYS A 81 10.92 -10.23 25.42
CA LYS A 81 11.42 -8.91 25.02
C LYS A 81 10.26 -7.93 24.95
N MET A 82 10.41 -6.80 25.64
CA MET A 82 9.45 -5.71 25.60
C MET A 82 9.52 -4.97 24.26
N VAL A 83 8.40 -4.85 23.58
CA VAL A 83 8.23 -4.21 22.27
C VAL A 83 7.01 -3.30 22.30
N LYS A 84 6.83 -2.45 21.29
CA LYS A 84 5.53 -1.83 21.04
C LYS A 84 4.68 -2.78 20.21
N VAL A 85 3.41 -2.90 20.55
CA VAL A 85 2.45 -3.80 19.91
C VAL A 85 1.22 -3.02 19.45
N THR A 86 0.70 -3.36 18.28
CA THR A 86 -0.63 -2.92 17.84
C THR A 86 -1.62 -3.97 18.32
N VAL A 87 -2.49 -3.58 19.23
CA VAL A 87 -3.60 -4.41 19.71
C VAL A 87 -4.86 -3.98 18.96
N HIS A 88 -5.52 -4.96 18.35
CA HIS A 88 -6.84 -4.81 17.77
C HIS A 88 -7.83 -5.38 18.77
N SER A 89 -8.67 -4.50 19.32
CA SER A 89 -9.71 -4.85 20.29
C SER A 89 -11.03 -5.04 19.56
N SER A 90 -11.76 -6.09 19.90
CA SER A 90 -13.05 -6.40 19.26
C SER A 90 -14.14 -5.39 19.65
N GLU A 91 -15.17 -5.30 18.81
CA GLU A 91 -16.42 -4.68 19.22
C GLU A 91 -17.05 -5.46 20.38
N TRP A 92 -17.79 -4.76 21.24
CA TRP A 92 -18.48 -5.36 22.38
C TRP A 92 -19.72 -4.54 22.78
N ILE A 93 -20.59 -5.15 23.58
CA ILE A 93 -21.83 -4.52 24.04
C ILE A 93 -21.74 -4.27 25.54
N GLY A 94 -21.77 -2.99 25.94
CA GLY A 94 -21.67 -2.55 27.34
C GLY A 94 -22.75 -3.14 28.24
N ASP A 95 -23.96 -3.17 27.70
CA ASP A 95 -25.18 -3.54 28.40
C ASP A 95 -25.62 -4.97 28.10
N TYR A 96 -24.71 -5.86 27.69
CA TYR A 96 -25.10 -7.16 27.16
C TYR A 96 -26.00 -7.96 28.11
N TYR A 97 -25.64 -8.04 29.40
CA TYR A 97 -26.39 -8.78 30.42
C TYR A 97 -27.58 -8.01 31.00
N SER A 98 -27.80 -6.78 30.55
CA SER A 98 -28.89 -5.93 30.98
C SER A 98 -30.15 -6.26 30.17
N TYR A 99 -30.80 -7.39 30.49
CA TYR A 99 -32.03 -7.85 29.78
C TYR A 99 -33.18 -6.82 29.79
N TRP A 100 -33.14 -5.87 30.72
CA TRP A 100 -34.11 -4.78 30.84
C TRP A 100 -33.83 -3.62 29.87
N VAL A 101 -32.66 -3.57 29.24
CA VAL A 101 -32.30 -2.55 28.24
C VAL A 101 -32.78 -3.06 26.87
N PRO A 102 -33.70 -2.35 26.20
CA PRO A 102 -34.10 -2.67 24.83
C PRO A 102 -32.87 -2.68 23.90
N GLU A 103 -32.89 -3.52 22.86
CA GLU A 103 -31.75 -3.69 21.94
C GLU A 103 -31.31 -2.37 21.28
N GLU A 104 -32.28 -1.49 21.02
CA GLU A 104 -32.10 -0.16 20.42
C GLU A 104 -31.34 0.81 21.35
N GLU A 105 -31.38 0.57 22.65
CA GLU A 105 -30.79 1.42 23.69
C GLU A 105 -29.48 0.84 24.25
N LYS A 106 -29.08 -0.37 23.83
CA LYS A 106 -27.82 -0.96 24.27
C LYS A 106 -26.64 -0.14 23.77
N THR A 107 -25.63 -0.01 24.62
CA THR A 107 -24.39 0.68 24.28
C THR A 107 -23.48 -0.27 23.48
N TYR A 108 -23.15 0.13 22.26
CA TYR A 108 -22.21 -0.58 21.40
C TYR A 108 -20.87 0.13 21.38
N HIS A 109 -19.80 -0.62 21.60
CA HIS A 109 -18.43 -0.16 21.47
C HIS A 109 -17.83 -0.75 20.20
N PRO A 110 -17.35 0.08 19.26
CA PRO A 110 -16.79 -0.40 17.99
C PRO A 110 -15.42 -1.08 18.19
N GLU A 111 -14.93 -1.75 17.15
CA GLU A 111 -13.56 -2.24 17.12
C GLU A 111 -12.55 -1.09 17.14
N GLU A 112 -11.47 -1.24 17.91
CA GLU A 112 -10.43 -0.22 18.06
C GLU A 112 -9.04 -0.79 17.83
N ARG A 113 -8.09 0.06 17.43
CA ARG A 113 -6.68 -0.31 17.28
C ARG A 113 -5.81 0.67 18.02
N ASN A 114 -5.14 0.18 19.04
CA ASN A 114 -4.30 0.99 19.92
C ASN A 114 -2.87 0.42 19.98
N VAL A 115 -1.93 1.27 20.37
CA VAL A 115 -0.51 0.91 20.48
C VAL A 115 -0.11 0.89 21.94
N TYR A 116 0.36 -0.27 22.38
CA TYR A 116 0.76 -0.50 23.77
C TYR A 116 2.19 -1.04 23.86
N ASP A 117 2.72 -1.06 25.06
CA ASP A 117 3.94 -1.80 25.35
C ASP A 117 3.58 -3.23 25.73
N GLY A 118 4.19 -4.22 25.08
CA GLY A 118 3.85 -5.62 25.27
C GLY A 118 4.99 -6.59 24.96
N TYR A 119 4.76 -7.86 25.26
CA TYR A 119 5.69 -8.95 24.99
C TYR A 119 4.96 -10.25 24.74
N ILE A 120 5.61 -11.18 24.06
CA ILE A 120 5.14 -12.56 23.90
C ILE A 120 5.83 -13.47 24.90
N ASP A 121 5.09 -14.36 25.56
CA ASP A 121 5.64 -15.31 26.52
C ASP A 121 6.09 -16.63 25.87
N ARG A 122 6.61 -17.56 26.69
CA ARG A 122 7.14 -18.85 26.23
C ARG A 122 6.08 -19.79 25.65
N VAL A 123 4.81 -19.56 25.96
CA VAL A 123 3.69 -20.35 25.43
C VAL A 123 3.05 -19.69 24.21
N GLY A 124 3.62 -18.57 23.74
CA GLY A 124 3.14 -17.84 22.58
C GLY A 124 1.93 -16.95 22.86
N MET A 125 1.66 -16.64 24.14
CA MET A 125 0.60 -15.68 24.49
C MET A 125 1.16 -14.27 24.57
N TRP A 126 0.50 -13.36 23.88
CA TRP A 126 0.81 -11.94 23.92
C TRP A 126 0.21 -11.31 25.16
N LYS A 127 0.96 -10.37 25.75
CA LYS A 127 0.54 -9.57 26.90
C LYS A 127 0.94 -8.13 26.67
N PHE A 128 0.11 -7.19 27.11
CA PHE A 128 0.39 -5.76 27.01
C PHE A 128 0.00 -5.02 28.28
N TYR A 129 0.54 -3.80 28.42
CA TYR A 129 0.17 -2.85 29.45
C TYR A 129 -0.66 -1.73 28.83
N ASP A 130 -1.86 -1.51 29.34
CA ASP A 130 -2.69 -0.38 28.91
C ASP A 130 -2.20 0.96 29.49
N GLU A 131 -2.90 2.05 29.19
CA GLU A 131 -2.54 3.40 29.63
C GLU A 131 -2.56 3.56 31.15
N GLU A 132 -3.36 2.75 31.85
CA GLU A 132 -3.44 2.73 33.32
C GLU A 132 -2.35 1.84 33.93
N GLY A 133 -1.56 1.16 33.09
CA GLY A 133 -0.52 0.22 33.49
C GLY A 133 -1.07 -1.13 33.94
N SER A 134 -2.36 -1.41 33.68
CA SER A 134 -2.95 -2.72 33.93
C SER A 134 -2.46 -3.72 32.89
N PHE A 135 -2.34 -4.97 33.33
CA PHE A 135 -1.75 -6.05 32.56
C PHE A 135 -2.86 -6.90 31.92
N ASN A 136 -2.86 -6.94 30.60
CA ASN A 136 -3.88 -7.64 29.82
C ASN A 136 -3.24 -8.77 28.99
N ALA A 137 -3.91 -9.93 28.95
CA ALA A 137 -3.51 -11.07 28.14
C ALA A 137 -4.35 -11.09 26.86
N CYS A 138 -3.69 -11.22 25.71
CA CYS A 138 -4.35 -11.23 24.42
C CYS A 138 -4.82 -12.62 24.01
N ASP A 139 -5.91 -12.63 23.26
CA ASP A 139 -6.40 -13.77 22.51
C ASP A 139 -5.61 -13.98 21.22
N LYS A 140 -5.76 -15.18 20.65
CA LYS A 140 -5.15 -15.52 19.35
C LYS A 140 -5.94 -14.96 18.18
N GLU A 141 -7.26 -14.88 18.34
CA GLU A 141 -8.23 -14.45 17.35
C GLU A 141 -9.49 -13.95 18.05
N PHE A 142 -10.31 -13.17 17.35
CA PHE A 142 -11.60 -12.74 17.87
C PHE A 142 -12.54 -13.93 17.99
N GLY A 143 -13.19 -14.05 19.15
CA GLY A 143 -14.36 -14.92 19.29
C GLY A 143 -15.64 -14.21 18.85
N THR A 144 -16.75 -14.92 18.97
CA THR A 144 -18.08 -14.43 18.56
C THR A 144 -18.88 -13.84 19.70
N ASN A 145 -18.42 -13.97 20.95
CA ASN A 145 -19.16 -13.51 22.11
C ASN A 145 -18.91 -12.01 22.35
N LYS A 146 -19.89 -11.16 22.00
CA LYS A 146 -19.81 -9.70 22.21
C LYS A 146 -19.95 -9.24 23.66
N GLU A 147 -20.10 -10.18 24.60
CA GLU A 147 -20.03 -9.92 26.04
C GLU A 147 -18.62 -9.62 26.53
N ILE A 148 -17.61 -10.13 25.82
CA ILE A 148 -16.22 -10.02 26.21
C ILE A 148 -15.45 -9.25 25.15
N VAL A 149 -14.48 -8.47 25.62
CA VAL A 149 -13.53 -7.78 24.75
C VAL A 149 -12.42 -8.77 24.43
N TYR A 150 -12.22 -9.04 23.14
CA TYR A 150 -11.08 -9.82 22.66
C TYR A 150 -9.99 -8.86 22.21
N ASP A 151 -8.78 -9.05 22.73
CA ASP A 151 -7.61 -8.27 22.33
C ASP A 151 -6.64 -9.14 21.54
N VAL A 152 -6.33 -8.76 20.30
CA VAL A 152 -5.43 -9.52 19.44
C VAL A 152 -4.28 -8.65 18.95
N VAL A 153 -3.04 -9.10 19.16
CA VAL A 153 -1.87 -8.40 18.63
C VAL A 153 -1.71 -8.68 17.14
N THR A 154 -1.71 -7.64 16.32
CA THR A 154 -1.59 -7.75 14.86
C THR A 154 -0.18 -7.45 14.34
N ALA A 155 0.54 -6.55 14.99
CA ALA A 155 1.89 -6.15 14.62
C ALA A 155 2.71 -5.69 15.84
N TRP A 156 4.04 -5.67 15.71
CA TRP A 156 4.95 -5.19 16.74
C TRP A 156 6.14 -4.43 16.16
N MET A 157 6.80 -3.60 16.97
CA MET A 157 8.05 -2.92 16.61
C MET A 157 9.01 -2.84 17.81
N PRO A 158 10.34 -2.93 17.60
CA PRO A 158 11.32 -2.82 18.69
C PRO A 158 11.37 -1.41 19.27
N LYS A 159 11.39 -1.29 20.61
CA LYS A 159 11.52 0.00 21.30
C LYS A 159 12.84 0.73 21.05
N GLU A 160 13.89 -0.01 20.71
CA GLU A 160 15.24 0.49 20.42
C GLU A 160 15.28 1.47 19.23
N GLN A 161 14.22 1.55 18.43
CA GLN A 161 14.11 2.48 17.29
C GLN A 161 13.49 3.85 17.64
N ILE A 162 13.12 4.12 18.89
CA ILE A 162 12.77 5.48 19.32
C ILE A 162 14.09 6.17 19.68
N GLU A 163 14.71 6.84 18.71
CA GLU A 163 15.86 7.71 19.02
C GLU A 163 15.43 8.74 20.08
N PRO A 164 16.21 8.94 21.15
CA PRO A 164 15.90 9.97 22.13
C PRO A 164 15.82 11.33 21.43
N TYR A 165 14.80 12.11 21.77
CA TYR A 165 14.65 13.48 21.31
C TYR A 165 15.94 14.25 21.58
N LYS A 166 16.53 14.83 20.53
CA LYS A 166 17.65 15.77 20.65
C LYS A 166 17.04 17.17 20.63
N GLU A 167 17.11 17.86 21.76
CA GLU A 167 16.89 19.31 21.79
C GLU A 167 17.95 19.98 20.90
N GLU A 168 17.52 20.78 19.93
CA GLU A 168 18.39 21.68 19.16
C GLU A 168 18.76 22.93 19.96
#